data_AF-A0A7G9QL02-F1
#
_entry.id   AF-A0A7G9QL02-F1
#
_cell.length_a   1.000
_cell.length_b   1.000
_cell.length_c   1.000
_cell.angle_alpha   90.00
_cell.angle_beta   90.00
_cell.angle_gamma   90.00
#
_symmetry.space_group_name_H-M   'P 1'
#
loop_
_entity.id
_entity.type
_entity.pdbx_description
1 polymer ?
#
loop_
_entity_poly.entity_id
_entity_poly.type
_entity_poly.pdbx_seq_one_letter_code
_entity_poly.pdbx_strand_id
1 'polypeptide(L)'
;MKTQKSTKDISVPVAHRVKKYGVTEHKKNELDALAIQVMDAQGEVEKYQSVVSALTTKSNNLQSFLAIASSNKTQAYNNKILIDQLVQRGAELESNSNIAFNEMLKASSQTKKLAAEINMVMGKLIYCAEMVNKLANLIVRQKALNPLISDDLVNMINIAGTDASNAVALTLVALQSTFAAQASEMEAEKAIGLEYMQAIALKKLLTGSGDDSHSASLQQLFYQASATAKVNYTLADKANSATLTQLNMANANLNTAQLKLKSLQSGLAAANAAALAS
;
A
#
# COMPACT_ATOMS: atom_id res chain seq x y z
N MET A 1 -64.86 -99.19 -4.47
CA MET A 1 -65.64 -99.29 -5.73
C MET A 1 -65.21 -98.12 -6.60
N LYS A 2 -64.40 -98.35 -7.65
CA LYS A 2 -64.85 -98.40 -9.07
C LYS A 2 -65.88 -97.27 -9.33
N THR A 3 -65.56 -96.23 -10.11
CA THR A 3 -65.24 -96.34 -11.55
C THR A 3 -64.57 -95.08 -12.10
N GLN A 4 -63.54 -95.30 -12.90
CA GLN A 4 -63.08 -94.41 -13.98
C GLN A 4 -64.23 -94.05 -14.94
N LYS A 5 -64.24 -92.81 -15.43
CA LYS A 5 -64.70 -92.50 -16.79
C LYS A 5 -63.70 -91.53 -17.44
N SER A 6 -62.89 -92.12 -18.31
CA SER A 6 -62.13 -91.45 -19.36
C SER A 6 -63.09 -90.86 -20.38
N THR A 7 -62.89 -89.60 -20.78
CA THR A 7 -63.26 -89.12 -22.11
C THR A 7 -62.53 -87.83 -22.46
N LYS A 8 -61.74 -87.94 -23.54
CA LYS A 8 -61.43 -86.94 -24.58
C LYS A 8 -60.58 -85.72 -24.22
N ASP A 9 -59.33 -85.83 -24.67
CA ASP A 9 -58.58 -84.79 -25.34
C ASP A 9 -59.48 -83.84 -26.14
N ILE A 10 -59.45 -82.56 -25.76
CA ILE A 10 -59.70 -81.46 -26.67
C ILE A 10 -58.43 -80.61 -26.63
N SER A 11 -57.57 -80.84 -27.62
CA SER A 11 -56.49 -79.94 -27.97
C SER A 11 -57.09 -78.58 -28.29
N VAL A 12 -56.99 -77.62 -27.37
CA VAL A 12 -57.21 -76.22 -27.68
C VAL A 12 -55.89 -75.70 -28.23
N PRO A 13 -55.78 -75.37 -29.53
CA PRO A 13 -54.57 -74.75 -30.03
C PRO A 13 -54.49 -73.36 -29.41
N VAL A 14 -53.43 -73.10 -28.64
CA VAL A 14 -53.02 -71.76 -28.23
C VAL A 14 -52.61 -71.02 -29.50
N ALA A 15 -53.59 -70.45 -30.18
CA ALA A 15 -53.36 -69.53 -31.28
C ALA A 15 -52.65 -68.32 -30.68
N HIS A 16 -51.33 -68.26 -30.92
CA HIS A 16 -50.52 -67.06 -30.81
C HIS A 16 -51.18 -65.98 -31.67
N ARG A 17 -52.06 -65.17 -31.07
CA ARG A 17 -52.59 -63.97 -31.73
C ARG A 17 -51.46 -62.95 -31.74
N VAL A 18 -50.62 -63.04 -32.76
CA VAL A 18 -49.86 -61.89 -33.24
C VAL A 18 -50.89 -60.78 -33.48
N LYS A 19 -50.90 -59.77 -32.61
CA LYS A 19 -51.71 -58.56 -32.81
C LYS A 19 -51.23 -57.94 -34.12
N LYS A 20 -51.94 -58.20 -35.22
CA LYS A 20 -51.78 -57.46 -36.48
C LYS A 20 -52.28 -56.04 -36.20
N TYR A 21 -51.37 -55.15 -35.87
CA TYR A 21 -51.65 -53.72 -35.82
C TYR A 21 -52.12 -53.27 -37.21
N GLY A 22 -53.19 -52.49 -37.26
CA GLY A 22 -53.55 -51.77 -38.49
C GLY A 22 -52.43 -50.79 -38.84
N VAL A 23 -52.20 -50.55 -40.13
CA VAL A 23 -51.19 -49.56 -40.61
C VAL A 23 -51.34 -48.21 -39.90
N THR A 24 -52.58 -47.84 -39.55
CA THR A 24 -52.92 -46.63 -38.79
C THR A 24 -52.42 -46.64 -37.34
N GLU A 25 -52.54 -47.76 -36.62
CA GLU A 25 -52.02 -47.86 -35.25
C GLU A 25 -50.49 -47.86 -35.21
N HIS A 26 -49.85 -48.45 -36.21
CA HIS A 26 -48.39 -48.42 -36.34
C HIS A 26 -47.88 -46.98 -36.56
N LYS A 27 -48.45 -46.26 -37.53
CA LYS A 27 -48.11 -44.87 -37.81
C LYS A 27 -48.37 -43.96 -36.60
N LYS A 28 -49.45 -44.21 -35.86
CA LYS A 28 -49.76 -43.47 -34.63
C LYS A 28 -48.70 -43.71 -33.54
N ASN A 29 -48.30 -44.96 -33.31
CA ASN A 29 -47.25 -45.28 -32.35
C ASN A 29 -45.89 -44.65 -32.74
N GLU A 30 -45.55 -44.59 -34.02
CA GLU A 30 -44.32 -43.93 -34.50
C GLU A 30 -44.36 -42.42 -34.28
N LEU A 31 -45.51 -41.77 -34.53
CA LEU A 31 -45.71 -40.36 -34.24
C LEU A 31 -45.64 -40.07 -32.74
N ASP A 32 -46.27 -40.90 -31.91
CA ASP A 32 -46.22 -40.77 -30.44
C ASP A 32 -44.78 -40.95 -29.93
N ALA A 33 -44.04 -41.93 -30.46
CA ALA A 33 -42.63 -42.14 -30.11
C ALA A 33 -41.75 -40.94 -30.51
N LEU A 34 -41.99 -40.35 -31.69
CA LEU A 34 -41.25 -39.18 -32.15
C LEU A 34 -41.63 -37.92 -31.37
N ALA A 35 -42.88 -37.79 -30.94
CA ALA A 35 -43.33 -36.73 -30.04
C ALA A 35 -42.66 -36.81 -28.66
N ILE A 36 -42.51 -38.03 -28.11
CA ILE A 36 -41.74 -38.26 -26.88
C ILE A 36 -40.27 -37.86 -27.07
N GLN A 37 -39.63 -38.25 -28.18
CA GLN A 37 -38.25 -37.86 -28.47
C GLN A 37 -38.07 -36.35 -28.60
N VAL A 38 -39.03 -35.63 -29.19
CA VAL A 38 -39.03 -34.16 -29.25
C VAL A 38 -39.15 -33.57 -27.85
N MET A 39 -40.03 -34.12 -27.01
CA MET A 39 -40.21 -33.68 -25.62
C MET A 39 -38.93 -33.88 -24.79
N ASP A 40 -38.28 -35.04 -24.91
CA ASP A 40 -37.02 -35.34 -24.24
C ASP A 40 -35.88 -34.41 -24.72
N ALA A 41 -35.78 -34.19 -26.04
CA ALA A 41 -34.79 -33.26 -26.61
C ALA A 41 -35.03 -31.82 -26.17
N GLN A 42 -36.29 -31.41 -26.00
CA GLN A 42 -36.64 -30.09 -25.45
C GLN A 42 -36.20 -29.98 -23.99
N GLY A 43 -36.41 -31.03 -23.18
CA GLY A 43 -35.88 -31.09 -21.82
C GLY A 43 -34.36 -31.02 -21.75
N GLU A 44 -33.64 -31.67 -22.67
CA GLU A 44 -32.17 -31.55 -22.77
C GLU A 44 -31.73 -30.11 -23.09
N VAL A 45 -32.41 -29.43 -24.02
CA VAL A 45 -32.13 -28.02 -24.35
C VAL A 45 -32.35 -27.12 -23.15
N GLU A 46 -33.47 -27.26 -22.44
CA GLU A 46 -33.78 -26.47 -21.24
C GLU A 46 -32.73 -26.67 -20.13
N LYS A 47 -32.29 -27.92 -19.93
CA LYS A 47 -31.19 -28.25 -19.00
C LYS A 47 -29.89 -27.54 -19.38
N TYR A 48 -29.45 -27.64 -20.64
CA TYR A 48 -28.22 -26.98 -21.07
C TYR A 48 -28.34 -25.44 -21.05
N GLN A 49 -29.52 -24.89 -21.35
CA GLN A 49 -29.80 -23.47 -21.27
C GLN A 49 -29.66 -22.94 -19.82
N SER A 50 -30.14 -23.71 -18.84
CA SER A 50 -29.97 -23.40 -17.42
C SER A 50 -28.50 -23.39 -17.00
N VAL A 51 -27.73 -24.40 -17.44
CA VAL A 51 -26.28 -24.50 -17.17
C VAL A 51 -25.53 -23.32 -17.78
N VAL A 52 -25.81 -22.97 -19.05
CA VAL A 52 -25.20 -21.80 -19.70
C VAL A 52 -25.53 -20.52 -18.94
N SER A 53 -26.79 -20.32 -18.55
CA SER A 53 -27.21 -19.12 -17.80
C SER A 53 -26.49 -18.99 -16.46
N ALA A 54 -26.33 -20.10 -15.73
CA ALA A 54 -25.60 -20.13 -14.47
C ALA A 54 -24.10 -19.86 -14.65
N LEU A 55 -23.47 -20.46 -15.66
CA LEU A 55 -22.05 -20.25 -15.97
C LEU A 55 -21.78 -18.84 -16.50
N THR A 56 -22.68 -18.25 -17.28
CA THR A 56 -22.60 -16.85 -17.71
C THR A 56 -22.61 -15.92 -16.50
N THR A 57 -23.55 -16.12 -15.56
CA THR A 57 -23.61 -15.32 -14.32
C THR A 57 -22.33 -15.47 -13.51
N LYS A 58 -21.84 -16.70 -13.33
CA LYS A 58 -20.59 -16.98 -12.62
C LYS A 58 -19.38 -16.34 -13.31
N SER A 59 -19.31 -16.38 -14.65
CA SER A 59 -18.26 -15.76 -15.45
C SER A 59 -18.22 -14.25 -15.24
N ASN A 60 -19.38 -13.58 -15.29
CA ASN A 60 -19.47 -12.13 -15.07
C ASN A 60 -19.00 -11.72 -13.66
N ASN A 61 -19.37 -12.51 -12.63
CA ASN A 61 -18.91 -12.28 -11.26
C ASN A 61 -17.40 -12.47 -11.12
N LEU A 62 -16.83 -13.52 -11.70
CA LEU A 62 -15.39 -13.80 -11.64
C LEU A 62 -14.57 -12.78 -12.44
N GLN A 63 -15.07 -12.27 -13.56
CA GLN A 63 -14.45 -11.16 -14.27
C GLN A 63 -14.38 -9.90 -13.41
N SER A 64 -15.46 -9.61 -12.67
CA SER A 64 -15.49 -8.48 -11.73
C SER A 64 -14.48 -8.65 -10.59
N PHE A 65 -14.40 -9.85 -9.99
CA PHE A 65 -13.39 -10.15 -8.97
C PHE A 65 -11.96 -10.11 -9.50
N LEU A 66 -11.72 -10.55 -10.74
CA LEU A 66 -10.41 -10.45 -11.39
C LEU A 66 -10.00 -9.00 -11.59
N ALA A 67 -10.92 -8.13 -12.03
CA ALA A 67 -10.67 -6.71 -12.18
C ALA A 67 -10.28 -6.06 -10.84
N ILE A 68 -11.02 -6.35 -9.76
CA ILE A 68 -10.71 -5.88 -8.41
C ILE A 68 -9.36 -6.40 -7.93
N ALA A 69 -9.10 -7.70 -8.09
CA ALA A 69 -7.84 -8.31 -7.66
C ALA A 69 -6.63 -7.74 -8.43
N SER A 70 -6.79 -7.45 -9.72
CA SER A 70 -5.78 -6.78 -10.53
C SER A 70 -5.49 -5.36 -10.01
N SER A 71 -6.54 -4.58 -9.75
CA SER A 71 -6.40 -3.24 -9.16
C SER A 71 -5.68 -3.29 -7.81
N ASN A 72 -6.12 -4.17 -6.91
CA ASN A 72 -5.54 -4.34 -5.58
C ASN A 72 -4.07 -4.78 -5.63
N LYS A 73 -3.71 -5.68 -6.56
CA LYS A 73 -2.32 -6.09 -6.79
C LYS A 73 -1.45 -4.91 -7.19
N THR A 74 -1.90 -4.10 -8.14
CA THR A 74 -1.17 -2.90 -8.58
C THR A 74 -1.02 -1.89 -7.44
N GLN A 75 -2.09 -1.62 -6.69
CA GLN A 75 -2.05 -0.70 -5.55
C GLN A 75 -1.11 -1.20 -4.45
N ALA A 76 -1.19 -2.48 -4.08
CA ALA A 76 -0.33 -3.05 -3.05
C ALA A 76 1.15 -3.06 -3.46
N TYR A 77 1.45 -3.26 -4.75
CA TYR A 77 2.80 -3.13 -5.28
C TYR A 77 3.31 -1.68 -5.24
N ASN A 78 2.49 -0.70 -5.61
CA ASN A 78 2.86 0.71 -5.52
C ASN A 78 3.11 1.12 -4.06
N ASN A 79 2.24 0.70 -3.14
CA ASN A 79 2.44 0.94 -1.71
C ASN A 79 3.72 0.30 -1.18
N LYS A 80 4.08 -0.90 -1.68
CA LYS A 80 5.36 -1.54 -1.37
C LYS A 80 6.55 -0.66 -1.79
N ILE A 81 6.52 -0.11 -3.01
CA ILE A 81 7.58 0.81 -3.48
C ILE A 81 7.64 2.07 -2.59
N LEU A 82 6.48 2.64 -2.24
CA LEU A 82 6.41 3.83 -1.41
C LEU A 82 6.98 3.58 -0.01
N ILE A 83 6.76 2.40 0.60
CA ILE A 83 7.36 2.10 1.89
C ILE A 83 8.88 1.91 1.79
N ASP A 84 9.40 1.34 0.70
CA ASP A 84 10.84 1.20 0.48
C ASP A 84 11.50 2.58 0.35
N GLN A 85 10.86 3.48 -0.38
CA GLN A 85 11.28 4.89 -0.47
C GLN A 85 11.23 5.57 0.90
N LEU A 86 10.16 5.37 1.68
CA LEU A 86 10.02 5.95 3.01
C LEU A 86 11.09 5.44 3.98
N VAL A 87 11.43 4.16 3.93
CA VAL A 87 12.54 3.56 4.70
C VAL A 87 13.86 4.22 4.33
N GLN A 88 14.14 4.40 3.04
CA GLN A 88 15.35 5.09 2.58
C GLN A 88 15.38 6.55 3.09
N ARG A 89 14.28 7.29 2.94
CA ARG A 89 14.18 8.68 3.44
C ARG A 89 14.31 8.76 4.95
N GLY A 90 13.79 7.79 5.69
CA GLY A 90 13.97 7.68 7.13
C GLY A 90 15.43 7.48 7.53
N ALA A 91 16.18 6.65 6.79
CA ALA A 91 17.62 6.47 7.00
C ALA A 91 18.43 7.72 6.64
N GLU A 92 18.08 8.41 5.56
CA GLU A 92 18.68 9.71 5.19
C GLU A 92 18.42 10.76 6.29
N LEU A 93 17.20 10.83 6.81
CA LEU A 93 16.84 11.72 7.91
C LEU A 93 17.67 11.42 9.16
N GLU A 94 17.73 10.16 9.61
CA GLU A 94 18.54 9.76 10.77
C GLU A 94 20.02 10.17 10.60
N SER A 95 20.60 9.92 9.41
CA SER A 95 21.97 10.30 9.12
C SER A 95 22.18 11.81 9.16
N ASN A 96 21.28 12.58 8.56
CA ASN A 96 21.37 14.04 8.52
C ASN A 96 21.18 14.64 9.92
N SER A 97 20.20 14.15 10.70
CA SER A 97 19.98 14.58 12.08
C SER A 97 21.18 14.24 12.97
N ASN A 98 21.85 13.09 12.77
CA ASN A 98 23.09 12.77 13.47
C ASN A 98 24.22 13.76 13.15
N ILE A 99 24.40 14.11 11.87
CA ILE A 99 25.40 15.11 11.45
C ILE A 99 25.08 16.47 12.10
N ALA A 100 23.83 16.93 11.98
CA ALA A 100 23.37 18.19 12.56
C ALA A 100 23.58 18.24 14.08
N PHE A 101 23.27 17.15 14.79
CA PHE A 101 23.47 17.03 16.23
C PHE A 101 24.95 17.15 16.61
N ASN A 102 25.85 16.43 15.91
CA ASN A 102 27.27 16.50 16.18
C ASN A 102 27.88 17.87 15.86
N GLU A 103 27.45 18.54 14.78
CA GLU A 103 27.88 19.90 14.47
C GLU A 103 27.36 20.91 15.49
N MET A 104 26.14 20.75 15.99
CA MET A 104 25.60 21.59 17.06
C MET A 104 26.36 21.42 18.38
N LEU A 105 26.76 20.20 18.75
CA LEU A 105 27.61 19.97 19.92
C LEU A 105 28.97 20.68 19.79
N LYS A 106 29.56 20.67 18.58
CA LYS A 106 30.81 21.40 18.31
C LYS A 106 30.61 22.92 18.41
N ALA A 107 29.54 23.45 17.80
CA ALA A 107 29.21 24.88 17.87
C ALA A 107 29.00 25.35 19.32
N SER A 108 28.15 24.64 20.09
CA SER A 108 27.90 24.87 21.52
C SER A 108 29.20 24.91 22.34
N SER A 109 30.14 24.00 22.06
CA SER A 109 31.46 23.99 22.70
C SER A 109 32.31 25.22 22.33
N GLN A 110 32.37 25.58 21.05
CA GLN A 110 33.13 26.73 20.56
C GLN A 110 32.57 28.05 21.09
N THR A 111 31.25 28.21 21.14
CA THR A 111 30.59 29.41 21.68
C THR A 111 30.83 29.57 23.17
N LYS A 112 30.82 28.47 23.95
CA LYS A 112 31.23 28.49 25.36
C LYS A 112 32.68 28.96 25.53
N LYS A 113 33.59 28.48 24.67
CA LYS A 113 34.99 28.92 24.69
C LYS A 113 35.12 30.40 24.33
N LEU A 114 34.43 30.86 23.29
CA LEU A 114 34.42 32.26 22.87
C LEU A 114 33.90 33.19 23.99
N ALA A 115 32.82 32.79 24.67
CA ALA A 115 32.27 33.54 25.80
C ALA A 115 33.31 33.71 26.94
N ALA A 116 34.05 32.64 27.25
CA ALA A 116 35.12 32.70 28.24
C ALA A 116 36.28 33.61 27.81
N GLU A 117 36.68 33.56 26.54
CA GLU A 117 37.74 34.40 25.98
C GLU A 117 37.35 35.88 25.96
N ILE A 118 36.13 36.22 25.55
CA ILE A 118 35.63 37.62 25.56
C ILE A 118 35.54 38.13 27.00
N ASN A 119 35.06 37.32 27.94
CA ASN A 119 35.00 37.72 29.35
C ASN A 119 36.41 38.02 29.92
N MET A 120 37.42 37.22 29.55
CA MET A 120 38.82 37.47 29.91
C MET A 120 39.35 38.76 29.28
N VAL A 121 39.08 38.99 27.98
CA VAL A 121 39.49 40.23 27.29
C VAL A 121 38.84 41.45 27.94
N MET A 122 37.55 41.38 28.26
CA MET A 122 36.82 42.44 28.96
C MET A 122 37.48 42.78 30.30
N GLY A 123 37.81 41.79 31.12
CA GLY A 123 38.49 42.01 32.40
C GLY A 123 39.85 42.70 32.24
N LYS A 124 40.65 42.28 31.25
CA LYS A 124 41.93 42.94 30.92
C LYS A 124 41.73 44.37 30.41
N LEU A 125 40.71 44.60 29.59
CA LEU A 125 40.42 45.90 29.01
C LEU A 125 39.93 46.91 30.05
N ILE A 126 39.09 46.48 30.99
CA ILE A 126 38.68 47.29 32.15
C ILE A 126 39.91 47.73 32.95
N TYR A 127 40.82 46.79 33.26
CA TYR A 127 42.05 47.11 33.96
C TYR A 127 42.91 48.12 33.20
N CYS A 128 43.12 47.92 31.89
CA CYS A 128 43.88 48.86 31.06
C CYS A 128 43.22 50.25 31.01
N ALA A 129 41.90 50.32 30.83
CA ALA A 129 41.15 51.58 30.81
C ALA A 129 41.26 52.33 32.15
N GLU A 130 41.22 51.61 33.28
CA GLU A 130 41.42 52.19 34.60
C GLU A 130 42.85 52.74 34.78
N MET A 131 43.86 52.02 34.30
CA MET A 131 45.26 52.49 34.35
C MET A 131 45.46 53.74 33.49
N VAL A 132 44.90 53.79 32.28
CA VAL A 132 44.96 54.99 31.41
C VAL A 132 44.26 56.17 32.07
N ASN A 133 43.07 55.98 32.64
CA ASN A 133 42.35 57.05 33.34
C ASN A 133 43.11 57.57 34.57
N LYS A 134 43.74 56.67 35.35
CA LYS A 134 44.61 57.07 36.47
C LYS A 134 45.82 57.87 36.01
N LEU A 135 46.46 57.44 34.91
CA LEU A 135 47.58 58.14 34.30
C LEU A 135 47.18 59.52 33.75
N ALA A 136 46.04 59.62 33.06
CA ALA A 136 45.50 60.87 32.55
C ALA A 136 45.30 61.89 33.69
N ASN A 137 44.65 61.46 34.78
CA ASN A 137 44.44 62.29 35.97
C ASN A 137 45.75 62.75 36.61
N LEU A 138 46.76 61.88 36.66
CA LEU A 138 48.08 62.21 37.20
C LEU A 138 48.80 63.25 36.32
N ILE A 139 48.78 63.08 35.00
CA ILE A 139 49.40 64.02 34.05
C ILE A 139 48.71 65.39 34.13
N VAL A 140 47.37 65.43 34.20
CA VAL A 140 46.60 66.68 34.35
C VAL A 140 46.97 67.39 35.65
N ARG A 141 47.04 66.68 36.78
CA ARG A 141 47.49 67.28 38.06
C ARG A 141 48.93 67.77 37.95
N GLN A 142 49.81 67.02 37.31
CA GLN A 142 51.20 67.40 37.18
C GLN A 142 51.38 68.62 36.27
N LYS A 143 50.60 68.74 35.19
CA LYS A 143 50.58 69.93 34.31
C LYS A 143 50.18 71.19 35.07
N ALA A 144 49.23 71.09 35.99
CA ALA A 144 48.82 72.22 36.84
C ALA A 144 49.95 72.69 37.78
N LEU A 145 50.83 71.77 38.21
CA LEU A 145 52.00 72.08 39.04
C LEU A 145 53.24 72.48 38.21
N ASN A 146 53.36 71.99 36.98
CA ASN A 146 54.48 72.25 36.08
C ASN A 146 53.98 72.61 34.67
N PRO A 147 53.93 73.91 34.32
CA PRO A 147 53.45 74.37 33.02
C PRO A 147 54.24 73.86 31.81
N LEU A 148 55.48 73.39 32.00
CA LEU A 148 56.37 72.90 30.94
C LEU A 148 55.94 71.56 30.34
N ILE A 149 55.02 70.83 30.98
CA ILE A 149 54.43 69.62 30.39
C ILE A 149 53.68 70.00 29.11
N SER A 150 53.87 69.26 28.01
CA SER A 150 53.22 69.60 26.73
C SER A 150 51.69 69.44 26.81
N ASP A 151 50.96 70.40 26.22
CA ASP A 151 49.51 70.29 26.06
C ASP A 151 49.13 69.14 25.10
N ASP A 152 50.00 68.80 24.14
CA ASP A 152 49.81 67.66 23.26
C ASP A 152 49.81 66.34 24.03
N LEU A 153 50.64 66.21 25.08
CA LEU A 153 50.67 65.04 25.94
C LEU A 153 49.38 64.91 26.74
N VAL A 154 48.88 66.03 27.29
CA VAL A 154 47.59 66.09 28.00
C VAL A 154 46.44 65.71 27.07
N ASN A 155 46.45 66.24 25.85
CA ASN A 155 45.43 65.94 24.85
C ASN A 155 45.47 64.46 24.44
N MET A 156 46.66 63.92 24.16
CA MET A 156 46.85 62.52 23.75
C MET A 156 46.36 61.54 24.83
N ILE A 157 46.66 61.78 26.11
CA ILE A 157 46.22 60.87 27.19
C ILE A 157 44.71 60.96 27.44
N ASN A 158 44.10 62.14 27.26
CA ASN A 158 42.65 62.31 27.36
C ASN A 158 41.90 61.58 26.23
N ILE A 159 42.43 61.64 25.00
CA ILE A 159 41.91 60.86 23.87
C ILE A 159 42.03 59.36 24.17
N ALA A 160 43.19 58.90 24.63
CA ALA A 160 43.40 57.50 25.00
C ALA A 160 42.45 57.02 26.09
N GLY A 161 42.14 57.85 27.09
CA GLY A 161 41.15 57.52 28.13
C GLY A 161 39.73 57.41 27.59
N THR A 162 39.36 58.28 26.66
CA THR A 162 38.07 58.22 25.94
C THR A 162 37.97 56.97 25.09
N ASP A 163 39.00 56.67 24.29
CA ASP A 163 39.05 55.48 23.43
C ASP A 163 39.03 54.18 24.25
N ALA A 164 39.74 54.13 25.38
CA ALA A 164 39.73 52.98 26.26
C ALA A 164 38.33 52.74 26.87
N SER A 165 37.63 53.80 27.27
CA SER A 165 36.26 53.71 27.79
C SER A 165 35.27 53.23 26.72
N ASN A 166 35.42 53.74 25.48
CA ASN A 166 34.63 53.29 24.33
C ASN A 166 34.89 51.81 23.99
N ALA A 167 36.15 51.37 24.05
CA ALA A 167 36.51 49.98 23.82
C ALA A 167 35.89 49.03 24.87
N VAL A 168 35.87 49.42 26.15
CA VAL A 168 35.18 48.67 27.21
C VAL A 168 33.69 48.55 26.90
N ALA A 169 33.04 49.66 26.52
CA ALA A 169 31.61 49.66 26.18
C ALA A 169 31.30 48.72 25.00
N LEU A 170 32.09 48.78 23.92
CA LEU A 170 31.92 47.89 22.76
C LEU A 170 32.14 46.41 23.12
N THR A 171 33.14 46.12 23.95
CA THR A 171 33.42 44.74 24.40
C THR A 171 32.30 44.19 25.29
N LEU A 172 31.67 45.04 26.10
CA LEU A 172 30.50 44.65 26.90
C LEU A 172 29.31 44.28 26.00
N VAL A 173 29.05 45.04 24.93
CA VAL A 173 28.01 44.72 23.94
C VAL A 173 28.34 43.41 23.22
N ALA A 174 29.61 43.18 22.88
CA ALA A 174 30.05 41.91 22.29
C ALA A 174 29.79 40.73 23.24
N LEU A 175 30.13 40.87 24.53
CA LEU A 175 29.88 39.84 25.55
C LEU A 175 28.39 39.54 25.72
N GLN A 176 27.54 40.58 25.78
CA GLN A 176 26.08 40.41 25.83
C GLN A 176 25.57 39.64 24.61
N SER A 177 26.06 39.97 23.42
CA SER A 177 25.71 39.26 22.18
C SER A 177 26.16 37.81 22.21
N THR A 178 27.34 37.50 22.75
CA THR A 178 27.84 36.12 22.90
C THR A 178 26.97 35.31 23.88
N PHE A 179 26.51 35.89 24.99
CA PHE A 179 25.59 35.20 25.90
C PHE A 179 24.22 34.96 25.27
N ALA A 180 23.71 35.89 24.47
CA ALA A 180 22.47 35.68 23.71
C ALA A 180 22.61 34.54 22.69
N ALA A 181 23.76 34.48 21.98
CA ALA A 181 24.07 33.36 21.08
C ALA A 181 24.16 32.03 21.83
N GLN A 182 24.84 31.99 22.99
CA GLN A 182 24.97 30.79 23.82
C GLN A 182 23.61 30.26 24.30
N ALA A 183 22.70 31.14 24.71
CA ALA A 183 21.35 30.76 25.11
C ALA A 183 20.59 30.12 23.95
N SER A 184 20.66 30.74 22.76
CA SER A 184 20.01 30.26 21.54
C SER A 184 20.56 28.90 21.09
N GLU A 185 21.87 28.70 21.16
CA GLU A 185 22.49 27.41 20.84
C GLU A 185 22.10 26.30 21.83
N MET A 186 21.95 26.60 23.12
CA MET A 186 21.53 25.60 24.10
C MET A 186 20.11 25.09 23.83
N GLU A 187 19.23 25.96 23.36
CA GLU A 187 17.87 25.57 22.93
C GLU A 187 17.93 24.75 21.65
N ALA A 188 18.73 25.18 20.67
CA ALA A 188 18.91 24.47 19.40
C ALA A 188 19.51 23.06 19.60
N GLU A 189 20.49 22.91 20.50
CA GLU A 189 21.10 21.63 20.89
C GLU A 189 20.05 20.64 21.39
N LYS A 190 19.14 21.09 22.27
CA LYS A 190 18.05 20.25 22.79
C LYS A 190 17.05 19.88 21.70
N ALA A 191 16.68 20.84 20.84
CA ALA A 191 15.73 20.62 19.75
C ALA A 191 16.27 19.59 18.74
N ILE A 192 17.52 19.75 18.31
CA ILE A 192 18.17 18.83 17.37
C ILE A 192 18.42 17.46 18.02
N GLY A 193 18.75 17.42 19.32
CA GLY A 193 18.87 16.16 20.06
C GLY A 193 17.54 15.39 20.07
N LEU A 194 16.41 16.08 20.29
CA LEU A 194 15.09 15.45 20.21
C LEU A 194 14.75 14.99 18.79
N GLU A 195 15.03 15.81 17.77
CA GLU A 195 14.85 15.47 16.36
C GLU A 195 15.61 14.18 16.00
N TYR A 196 16.87 14.09 16.40
CA TYR A 196 17.70 12.91 16.14
C TYR A 196 17.12 11.64 16.78
N MET A 197 16.67 11.74 18.04
CA MET A 197 16.00 10.62 18.72
C MET A 197 14.70 10.19 18.03
N GLN A 198 13.92 11.15 17.53
CA GLN A 198 12.69 10.87 16.78
C GLN A 198 12.98 10.24 15.41
N ALA A 199 14.06 10.65 14.73
CA ALA A 199 14.48 10.05 13.47
C ALA A 199 14.87 8.57 13.65
N ILE A 200 15.60 8.23 14.72
CA ILE A 200 15.89 6.85 15.09
C ILE A 200 14.60 6.05 15.35
N ALA A 201 13.68 6.61 16.15
CA ALA A 201 12.42 5.96 16.48
C ALA A 201 11.55 5.70 15.24
N LEU A 202 11.49 6.67 14.32
CA LEU A 202 10.78 6.53 13.04
C LEU A 202 11.39 5.40 12.21
N LYS A 203 12.71 5.36 12.06
CA LYS A 203 13.37 4.27 11.32
C LYS A 203 13.06 2.91 11.94
N LYS A 204 13.14 2.79 13.27
CA LYS A 204 12.79 1.57 14.00
C LYS A 204 11.34 1.15 13.73
N LEU A 205 10.39 2.08 13.73
CA LEU A 205 8.99 1.79 13.38
C LEU A 205 8.84 1.28 11.92
N LEU A 206 9.56 1.89 10.99
CA LEU A 206 9.49 1.54 9.57
C LEU A 206 10.07 0.15 9.29
N THR A 207 11.25 -0.14 9.84
CA THR A 207 12.01 -1.37 9.54
C THR A 207 11.78 -2.49 10.53
N GLY A 208 11.39 -2.19 11.77
CA GLY A 208 11.34 -3.14 12.88
C GLY A 208 12.71 -3.42 13.50
N SER A 209 13.74 -2.62 13.18
CA SER A 209 15.09 -2.84 13.68
C SER A 209 15.19 -2.54 15.18
N GLY A 210 15.35 -3.59 16.02
CA GLY A 210 15.68 -3.44 17.44
C GLY A 210 14.55 -3.68 18.44
N ASP A 211 13.46 -4.34 18.05
CA ASP A 211 12.51 -4.95 18.99
C ASP A 211 12.43 -6.47 18.76
N ASP A 212 12.53 -7.26 19.82
CA ASP A 212 12.13 -8.69 19.87
C ASP A 212 10.60 -8.86 19.85
N SER A 213 9.87 -7.77 19.63
CA SER A 213 8.41 -7.76 19.55
C SER A 213 7.97 -8.49 18.30
N HIS A 214 7.08 -9.47 18.49
CA HIS A 214 6.48 -10.31 17.45
C HIS A 214 5.54 -9.55 16.49
N SER A 215 5.51 -8.22 16.55
CA SER A 215 4.68 -7.36 15.70
C SER A 215 5.43 -6.99 14.42
N ALA A 216 4.85 -7.34 13.27
CA ALA A 216 5.42 -7.05 11.97
C ALA A 216 5.68 -5.55 11.77
N SER A 217 6.84 -5.19 11.22
CA SER A 217 7.17 -3.80 10.90
C SER A 217 6.28 -3.25 9.79
N LEU A 218 6.20 -1.92 9.65
CA LEU A 218 5.39 -1.32 8.59
C LEU A 218 5.84 -1.80 7.20
N GLN A 219 7.16 -1.90 6.97
CA GLN A 219 7.70 -2.47 5.75
C GLN A 219 7.26 -3.92 5.53
N GLN A 220 7.32 -4.76 6.56
CA GLN A 220 6.88 -6.17 6.47
C GLN A 220 5.38 -6.28 6.15
N LEU A 221 4.53 -5.44 6.76
CA LEU A 221 3.09 -5.44 6.49
C LEU A 221 2.78 -5.11 5.02
N PHE A 222 3.45 -4.11 4.44
CA PHE A 222 3.28 -3.78 3.02
C PHE A 222 3.82 -4.87 2.09
N TYR A 223 4.92 -5.53 2.46
CA TYR A 223 5.44 -6.68 1.73
C TYR A 223 4.45 -7.85 1.74
N GLN A 224 3.89 -8.17 2.91
CA GLN A 224 2.88 -9.22 3.08
C GLN A 224 1.60 -8.89 2.30
N ALA A 225 1.13 -7.64 2.34
CA ALA A 225 -0.02 -7.19 1.58
C ALA A 225 0.19 -7.35 0.06
N SER A 226 1.37 -6.96 -0.44
CA SER A 226 1.73 -7.12 -1.85
C SER A 226 1.78 -8.60 -2.27
N ALA A 227 2.38 -9.46 -1.44
CA ALA A 227 2.44 -10.90 -1.68
C ALA A 227 1.03 -11.53 -1.69
N THR A 228 0.19 -11.17 -0.72
CA THR A 228 -1.20 -11.66 -0.60
C THR A 228 -2.04 -11.21 -1.79
N ALA A 229 -1.93 -9.95 -2.20
CA ALA A 229 -2.66 -9.43 -3.37
C ALA A 229 -2.25 -10.15 -4.66
N LYS A 230 -0.97 -10.50 -4.82
CA LYS A 230 -0.49 -11.32 -5.94
C LYS A 230 -1.12 -12.72 -5.94
N VAL A 231 -1.18 -13.38 -4.79
CA VAL A 231 -1.83 -14.70 -4.65
C VAL A 231 -3.32 -14.62 -5.01
N ASN A 232 -4.04 -13.63 -4.48
CA ASN A 232 -5.46 -13.43 -4.76
C ASN A 232 -5.73 -13.18 -6.24
N TYR A 233 -4.89 -12.38 -6.91
CA TYR A 233 -4.95 -12.19 -8.36
C TYR A 233 -4.81 -13.52 -9.10
N THR A 234 -3.80 -14.32 -8.79
CA THR A 234 -3.57 -15.61 -9.45
C THR A 234 -4.73 -16.59 -9.24
N LEU A 235 -5.33 -16.61 -8.04
CA LEU A 235 -6.52 -17.42 -7.76
C LEU A 235 -7.73 -16.96 -8.58
N ALA A 236 -7.98 -15.65 -8.64
CA ALA A 236 -9.08 -15.09 -9.42
C ALA A 236 -8.91 -15.36 -10.93
N ASP A 237 -7.70 -15.21 -11.46
CA ASP A 237 -7.36 -15.45 -12.86
C ASP A 237 -7.59 -16.92 -13.24
N LYS A 238 -7.11 -17.85 -12.40
CA LYS A 238 -7.32 -19.28 -12.60
C LYS A 238 -8.80 -19.66 -12.55
N ALA A 239 -9.55 -19.12 -11.58
CA ALA A 239 -10.98 -19.40 -11.44
C ALA A 239 -11.79 -18.85 -12.63
N ASN A 240 -11.47 -17.64 -13.09
CA ASN A 240 -12.08 -17.01 -14.26
C ASN A 240 -11.80 -17.83 -15.53
N SER A 241 -10.54 -18.18 -15.77
CA SER A 241 -10.12 -18.99 -16.92
C SER A 241 -10.83 -20.35 -16.94
N ALA A 242 -10.88 -21.05 -15.81
CA ALA A 242 -11.58 -22.34 -15.71
C ALA A 242 -13.10 -22.22 -15.98
N THR A 243 -13.73 -21.14 -15.50
CA THR A 243 -15.16 -20.91 -15.73
C THR A 243 -15.46 -20.56 -17.19
N LEU A 244 -14.58 -19.79 -17.85
CA LEU A 244 -14.68 -19.53 -19.29
C LEU A 244 -14.59 -20.82 -20.11
N THR A 245 -13.68 -21.73 -19.76
CA THR A 245 -13.60 -23.05 -20.41
C THR A 245 -14.90 -23.84 -20.23
N GLN A 246 -15.44 -23.89 -19.01
CA GLN A 246 -16.72 -24.57 -18.72
C GLN A 246 -17.89 -23.95 -19.50
N LEU A 247 -17.95 -22.62 -19.59
CA LEU A 247 -18.97 -21.91 -20.34
C LEU A 247 -18.89 -22.23 -21.84
N ASN A 248 -17.70 -22.24 -22.41
CA ASN A 248 -17.50 -22.61 -23.82
C ASN A 248 -17.96 -24.04 -24.10
N MET A 249 -17.63 -24.99 -23.21
CA MET A 249 -18.12 -26.37 -23.32
C MET A 249 -19.65 -26.46 -23.19
N ALA A 250 -20.25 -25.73 -22.24
CA ALA A 250 -21.69 -25.71 -22.06
C ALA A 250 -22.43 -25.13 -23.28
N ASN A 251 -21.88 -24.07 -23.89
CA ASN A 251 -22.41 -23.51 -25.14
C ASN A 251 -22.32 -24.51 -26.31
N ALA A 252 -21.21 -25.25 -26.42
CA ALA A 252 -21.07 -26.30 -27.44
C ALA A 252 -22.12 -27.42 -27.26
N ASN A 253 -22.36 -27.85 -26.02
CA ASN A 253 -23.38 -28.84 -25.70
C ASN A 253 -24.80 -28.33 -25.98
N LEU A 254 -25.10 -27.08 -25.61
CA LEU A 254 -26.38 -26.43 -25.92
C LEU A 254 -26.63 -26.38 -27.43
N ASN A 255 -25.64 -25.95 -28.22
CA ASN A 255 -25.75 -25.90 -29.68
C ASN A 255 -26.04 -27.30 -30.26
N THR A 256 -25.36 -28.33 -29.75
CA THR A 256 -25.59 -29.72 -30.18
C THR A 256 -27.02 -30.18 -29.86
N ALA A 257 -27.52 -29.89 -28.65
CA ALA A 257 -28.88 -30.23 -28.25
C ALA A 257 -29.93 -29.47 -29.07
N GLN A 258 -29.71 -28.18 -29.37
CA GLN A 258 -30.60 -27.37 -30.21
C GLN A 258 -30.66 -27.91 -31.66
N LEU A 259 -29.52 -28.33 -32.22
CA LEU A 259 -29.48 -28.97 -33.55
C LEU A 259 -30.26 -30.28 -33.56
N LYS A 260 -30.09 -31.13 -32.53
CA LYS A 260 -30.83 -32.39 -32.38
C LYS A 260 -32.34 -32.14 -32.26
N LEU A 261 -32.76 -31.18 -31.43
CA LEU A 261 -34.17 -30.80 -31.29
C LEU A 261 -34.75 -30.33 -32.63
N LYS A 262 -34.05 -29.43 -33.34
CA LYS A 262 -34.49 -28.92 -34.65
C LYS A 262 -34.63 -30.05 -35.69
N SER A 263 -33.71 -31.01 -35.68
CA SER A 263 -33.76 -32.20 -36.54
C SER A 263 -34.98 -33.06 -36.22
N LEU A 264 -35.23 -33.37 -34.94
CA LEU A 264 -36.39 -34.17 -34.50
C LEU A 264 -37.73 -33.46 -34.78
N GLN A 265 -37.81 -32.15 -34.55
CA GLN A 265 -39.00 -31.35 -34.89
C GLN A 265 -39.29 -31.36 -36.40
N SER A 266 -38.25 -31.28 -37.23
CA SER A 266 -38.38 -31.39 -38.69
C SER A 266 -38.85 -32.79 -39.11
N GLY A 267 -38.31 -33.84 -38.46
CA GLY A 267 -38.76 -35.22 -38.67
C GLY A 267 -40.21 -35.44 -38.25
N LEU A 268 -40.64 -34.87 -37.12
CA LEU A 268 -42.03 -34.95 -36.64
C LEU A 268 -43.00 -34.24 -37.59
N ALA A 269 -42.63 -33.06 -38.07
CA ALA A 269 -43.42 -32.32 -39.06
C ALA A 269 -43.57 -33.13 -40.37
N ALA A 270 -42.49 -33.74 -40.86
CA ALA A 270 -42.51 -34.59 -42.04
C ALA A 270 -43.37 -35.85 -41.84
N ALA A 271 -43.25 -36.52 -40.69
CA ALA A 271 -44.04 -37.71 -40.36
C ALA A 271 -45.54 -37.38 -40.25
N ASN A 272 -45.89 -36.25 -39.64
CA ASN A 272 -47.28 -35.78 -39.57
C ASN A 272 -47.84 -35.46 -40.97
N ALA A 273 -47.08 -34.79 -41.83
CA ALA A 273 -47.49 -34.49 -43.20
C ALA A 273 -47.69 -35.77 -44.02
N ALA A 274 -46.81 -36.77 -43.87
CA ALA A 274 -46.93 -38.07 -44.53
C ALA A 274 -48.14 -38.88 -44.04
N ALA A 275 -48.47 -38.78 -42.75
CA ALA A 275 -49.66 -39.43 -42.18
C ALA A 275 -50.98 -38.81 -42.68
N LEU A 276 -51.00 -37.51 -43.00
CA LEU A 276 -52.16 -36.80 -43.57
C LEU A 276 -52.36 -37.03 -45.07
N ALA A 277 -51.29 -37.38 -45.80
CA ALA A 277 -51.30 -37.60 -47.25
C ALA A 277 -51.60 -39.06 -47.65
N SER A 278 -51.81 -39.95 -46.68
CA SER A 278 -51.98 -41.41 -46.87
C SER A 278 -53.30 -41.91 -46.32
#